data_AF-A0A1Z4I185-F1
#
_entry.id   AF-A0A1Z4I185-F1
#
_cell.length_a   1.000
_cell.length_b   1.000
_cell.length_c   1.000
_cell.angle_alpha   90.00
_cell.angle_beta   90.00
_cell.angle_gamma   90.00
#
_symmetry.space_group_name_H-M   'P 1'
#
loop_
_entity.id
_entity.type
_entity.pdbx_description
1 polymer ?
#
loop_
_entity_poly.entity_id
_entity_poly.type
_entity_poly.pdbx_seq_one_letter_code
_entity_poly.pdbx_strand_id
1 'polypeptide(L)'
;MGNKGEKETKTYIYVADVVSVVWNQDRGIILKRLRGKKSRQKLADEIAARGGECSHQNLKKLEYGESESVSLKVLEAICTALEISVSNFLSTVEVTN
;
A
#
# COMPACT_ATOMS: atom_id res chain seq x y z
N MET A 1 -36.84 -9.53 -20.32
CA MET A 1 -36.51 -9.84 -18.91
C MET A 1 -35.36 -8.93 -18.51
N GLY A 2 -35.64 -7.85 -17.78
CA GLY A 2 -34.63 -6.85 -17.44
C GLY A 2 -33.70 -7.35 -16.35
N ASN A 3 -32.39 -7.26 -16.58
CA ASN A 3 -31.37 -7.42 -15.56
C ASN A 3 -31.68 -6.42 -14.43
N LYS A 4 -32.16 -6.93 -13.29
CA LYS A 4 -32.20 -6.17 -12.04
C LYS A 4 -30.74 -5.88 -11.69
N GLY A 5 -30.32 -4.64 -11.92
CA GLY A 5 -28.99 -4.17 -11.56
C GLY A 5 -28.70 -4.53 -10.11
N GLU A 6 -27.64 -5.29 -9.88
CA GLU A 6 -27.09 -5.49 -8.55
C GLU A 6 -26.83 -4.12 -7.94
N LYS A 7 -27.50 -3.82 -6.83
CA LYS A 7 -27.18 -2.63 -6.04
C LYS A 7 -25.80 -2.85 -5.45
N GLU A 8 -24.78 -2.23 -6.03
CA GLU A 8 -23.46 -2.13 -5.40
C GLU A 8 -23.64 -1.58 -3.97
N THR A 9 -23.39 -2.43 -2.99
CA THR A 9 -23.39 -2.01 -1.59
C THR A 9 -22.03 -1.37 -1.32
N LYS A 10 -22.01 -0.04 -1.20
CA LYS A 10 -20.81 0.71 -0.83
C LYS A 10 -20.71 0.78 0.69
N THR A 11 -19.66 0.20 1.25
CA THR A 11 -19.31 0.33 2.66
C THR A 11 -18.24 1.39 2.80
N TYR A 12 -18.55 2.45 3.55
CA TYR A 12 -17.59 3.48 3.91
C TYR A 12 -17.02 3.15 5.28
N ILE A 13 -15.70 3.22 5.41
CA ILE A 13 -14.98 2.97 6.66
C ILE A 13 -14.11 4.19 6.93
N TYR A 14 -14.04 4.64 8.18
CA TYR A 14 -13.04 5.65 8.52
C TYR A 14 -11.65 5.03 8.39
N VAL A 15 -10.73 5.73 7.74
CA VAL A 15 -9.34 5.28 7.59
C VAL A 15 -8.70 5.01 8.95
N ALA A 16 -9.07 5.78 9.98
CA ALA A 16 -8.63 5.58 11.36
C ALA A 16 -9.04 4.21 11.95
N ASP A 17 -10.10 3.59 11.42
CA ASP A 17 -10.57 2.27 11.87
C ASP A 17 -9.87 1.11 11.12
N VAL A 18 -9.07 1.42 10.09
CA VAL A 18 -8.35 0.42 9.29
C VAL A 18 -7.01 0.09 9.96
N VAL A 19 -6.92 -1.10 10.54
CA VAL A 19 -5.68 -1.58 11.18
C VAL A 19 -4.64 -2.02 10.15
N SER A 20 -5.08 -2.73 9.11
CA SER A 20 -4.20 -3.30 8.08
C SER A 20 -4.91 -3.45 6.75
N VAL A 21 -4.13 -3.37 5.67
CA VAL A 21 -4.58 -3.62 4.31
C VAL A 21 -4.05 -4.97 3.84
N VAL A 22 -4.89 -5.75 3.17
CA VAL A 22 -4.47 -6.98 2.49
C VAL A 22 -3.37 -6.67 1.47
N TRP A 23 -2.33 -7.48 1.50
CA TRP A 23 -1.17 -7.32 0.65
C TRP A 23 -1.04 -8.50 -0.30
N ASN A 24 -0.58 -8.20 -1.52
CA ASN A 24 -0.41 -9.19 -2.57
C ASN A 24 0.75 -8.79 -3.50
N GLN A 25 1.06 -9.68 -4.44
CA GLN A 25 2.16 -9.48 -5.39
C GLN A 25 1.98 -8.20 -6.23
N ASP A 26 0.77 -7.89 -6.66
CA ASP A 26 0.49 -6.71 -7.49
C ASP A 26 0.80 -5.41 -6.74
N ARG A 27 0.41 -5.31 -5.46
CA ARG A 27 0.78 -4.20 -4.58
C ARG A 27 2.29 -4.12 -4.38
N GLY A 28 2.97 -5.26 -4.28
CA GLY A 28 4.44 -5.32 -4.23
C GLY A 28 5.11 -4.77 -5.50
N ILE A 29 4.58 -5.09 -6.67
CA ILE A 29 5.05 -4.55 -7.96
C ILE A 29 4.83 -3.02 -8.03
N ILE A 30 3.66 -2.54 -7.60
CA ILE A 30 3.34 -1.10 -7.52
C ILE A 30 4.33 -0.39 -6.59
N LEU A 31 4.56 -0.92 -5.38
CA LEU A 31 5.54 -0.37 -4.44
C LEU A 31 6.94 -0.28 -5.06
N LYS A 32 7.39 -1.35 -5.71
CA LYS A 32 8.69 -1.40 -6.38
C LYS A 32 8.79 -0.36 -7.50
N ARG A 33 7.72 -0.18 -8.29
CA ARG A 33 7.63 0.83 -9.35
C ARG A 33 7.71 2.24 -8.79
N LEU A 34 6.95 2.53 -7.72
CA LEU A 34 6.91 3.85 -7.07
C LEU A 34 8.23 4.21 -6.41
N ARG A 35 8.91 3.24 -5.77
CA ARG A 35 10.26 3.44 -5.24
C ARG A 35 11.26 3.78 -6.35
N GLY A 36 11.10 3.19 -7.52
CA GLY A 36 11.95 3.41 -8.68
C GLY A 36 13.42 3.09 -8.38
N LYS A 37 14.31 4.06 -8.64
CA LYS A 37 15.77 3.90 -8.44
C LYS A 37 16.23 4.09 -6.99
N LYS A 38 15.37 4.61 -6.09
CA LYS A 38 15.69 4.78 -4.66
C LYS A 38 15.98 3.39 -4.07
N SER A 39 17.12 3.19 -3.40
CA SER A 39 17.38 1.88 -2.79
C SER A 39 16.40 1.61 -1.64
N ARG A 40 16.15 0.34 -1.29
CA ARG A 40 15.32 0.00 -0.13
C ARG A 40 15.91 0.54 1.16
N GLN A 41 17.24 0.53 1.29
CA GLN A 41 17.92 1.10 2.45
C GLN A 41 17.63 2.60 2.55
N LYS A 42 17.82 3.35 1.45
CA LYS A 42 17.52 4.79 1.44
C LYS A 42 16.07 5.09 1.80
N LEU A 43 15.12 4.30 1.29
CA LEU A 43 13.71 4.45 1.66
C LEU A 43 13.47 4.14 3.15
N ALA A 44 14.08 3.09 3.69
CA ALA A 44 14.00 2.77 5.12
C ALA A 44 14.57 3.89 5.99
N ASP A 45 15.70 4.48 5.59
CA ASP A 45 16.33 5.59 6.29
C ASP A 45 15.43 6.84 6.27
N GLU A 46 14.79 7.15 5.14
CA GLU A 46 13.84 8.25 5.02
C GLU A 46 12.56 8.03 5.85
N ILE A 47 12.09 6.78 5.94
CA ILE A 47 10.98 6.40 6.81
C ILE A 47 11.35 6.62 8.29
N ALA A 48 12.53 6.14 8.70
CA ALA A 48 13.04 6.28 10.06
C ALA A 48 13.28 7.75 10.44
N ALA A 49 13.81 8.57 9.52
CA ALA A 49 14.03 10.00 9.73
C ALA A 49 12.73 10.78 10.01
N ARG A 50 11.57 10.22 9.63
CA ARG A 50 10.24 10.78 9.88
C ARG A 50 9.52 10.11 11.07
N GLY A 51 10.22 9.27 11.84
CA GLY A 51 9.65 8.54 12.99
C GLY A 51 8.79 7.32 12.60
N GLY A 52 8.84 6.88 11.35
CA GLY A 52 8.15 5.69 10.88
C GLY A 52 8.97 4.41 11.09
N GLU A 53 8.28 3.27 11.04
CA GLU A 53 8.89 1.95 11.21
C GLU A 53 8.74 1.10 9.94
N CYS A 54 9.80 0.98 9.15
CA CYS A 54 9.86 0.00 8.07
C CYS A 54 11.31 -0.28 7.69
N SER A 55 11.80 -1.49 7.96
CA SER A 55 13.18 -1.87 7.63
C SER A 55 13.35 -2.16 6.13
N HIS A 56 14.59 -2.11 5.65
CA HIS A 56 14.92 -2.55 4.29
C HIS A 56 14.49 -4.01 3.97
N GLN A 57 14.49 -4.89 4.99
CA GLN A 57 14.02 -6.27 4.88
C GLN A 57 12.50 -6.34 4.78
N ASN A 58 11.78 -5.51 5.54
CA ASN A 58 10.32 -5.40 5.40
C ASN A 58 9.98 -4.90 4.00
N LEU A 59 10.62 -3.82 3.53
CA LEU A 59 10.43 -3.32 2.16
C LEU A 59 10.70 -4.39 1.10
N LYS A 60 11.72 -5.24 1.31
CA LYS A 60 11.96 -6.39 0.43
C LYS A 60 10.74 -7.31 0.45
N LYS A 61 10.33 -7.83 1.60
CA LYS A 61 9.16 -8.72 1.72
C LYS A 61 7.91 -8.14 1.05
N LEU A 62 7.65 -6.85 1.26
CA LEU A 62 6.50 -6.15 0.67
C LEU A 62 6.57 -6.08 -0.87
N GLU A 63 7.74 -5.77 -1.43
CA GLU A 63 7.93 -5.71 -2.88
C GLU A 63 7.86 -7.08 -3.57
N TYR A 64 8.15 -8.15 -2.85
CA TYR A 64 8.08 -9.53 -3.34
C TYR A 64 6.77 -10.23 -2.96
N GLY A 65 5.79 -9.51 -2.40
CA GLY A 65 4.48 -10.08 -2.04
C GLY A 65 4.54 -11.14 -0.94
N GLU A 66 5.63 -11.19 -0.15
CA GLU A 66 5.88 -12.19 0.89
C GLU A 66 5.14 -11.87 2.21
N SER A 67 4.20 -10.92 2.17
CA SER A 67 3.40 -10.50 3.33
C SER A 67 1.93 -10.57 2.94
N GLU A 68 1.11 -11.12 3.83
CA GLU A 68 -0.34 -11.25 3.63
C GLU A 68 -1.07 -9.92 3.91
N SER A 69 -0.50 -9.06 4.74
CA SER A 69 -1.05 -7.75 5.07
C SER A 69 0.03 -6.75 5.48
N VAL A 70 -0.31 -5.47 5.47
CA VAL A 70 0.51 -4.35 5.94
C VAL A 70 -0.33 -3.47 6.84
N SER A 71 0.17 -3.13 8.03
CA SER A 71 -0.53 -2.20 8.90
C SER A 71 -0.63 -0.82 8.24
N LEU A 72 -1.75 -0.13 8.47
CA LEU A 72 -1.96 1.17 7.86
C LEU A 72 -0.86 2.17 8.26
N LYS A 73 -0.41 2.14 9.52
CA LYS A 73 0.70 2.97 10.01
C LYS A 73 2.00 2.77 9.22
N VAL A 74 2.33 1.52 8.88
CA VAL A 74 3.52 1.22 8.06
C VAL A 74 3.31 1.71 6.63
N LEU A 75 2.12 1.50 6.07
CA LEU A 75 1.79 1.96 4.73
C LEU A 75 1.84 3.50 4.62
N GLU A 76 1.30 4.22 5.61
CA GLU A 76 1.37 5.68 5.70
C GLU A 76 2.81 6.18 5.75
N ALA A 77 3.66 5.54 6.54
CA ALA A 77 5.07 5.88 6.63
C ALA A 77 5.79 5.70 5.28
N ILE A 78 5.53 4.58 4.59
CA ILE A 78 6.07 4.31 3.25
C ILE A 78 5.56 5.36 2.24
N CYS A 79 4.26 5.59 2.18
CA CYS A 79 3.65 6.56 1.26
C CYS A 79 4.18 7.98 1.49
N THR A 80 4.34 8.37 2.76
CA THR A 80 4.91 9.66 3.14
C THR A 80 6.35 9.81 2.65
N ALA A 81 7.20 8.78 2.78
CA ALA A 81 8.57 8.78 2.29
C ALA A 81 8.67 8.68 0.74
N LEU A 82 7.61 8.22 0.08
CA LEU A 82 7.46 8.23 -1.37
C LEU A 82 6.74 9.49 -1.90
N GLU A 83 6.35 10.40 -1.02
CA GLU A 83 5.64 11.65 -1.37
C GLU A 83 4.32 11.40 -2.12
N ILE A 84 3.59 10.36 -1.72
CA ILE A 84 2.27 10.02 -2.24
C ILE A 84 1.26 9.85 -1.09
N SER A 85 -0.03 9.98 -1.38
CA SER A 85 -1.06 9.63 -0.41
C SER A 85 -1.32 8.12 -0.39
N VAL A 86 -1.79 7.61 0.76
CA VAL A 86 -2.27 6.22 0.86
C VAL A 86 -3.42 5.96 -0.10
N SER A 87 -4.33 6.93 -0.29
CA SER A 87 -5.42 6.81 -1.26
C SER A 87 -4.88 6.56 -2.67
N ASN A 88 -3.87 7.31 -3.10
CA ASN A 88 -3.29 7.16 -4.44
C ASN A 88 -2.65 5.77 -4.60
N PHE A 89 -1.94 5.29 -3.57
CA PHE A 89 -1.38 3.93 -3.56
C PHE A 89 -2.45 2.84 -3.60
N LEU A 90 -3.52 2.99 -2.82
CA LEU A 90 -4.60 2.01 -2.76
C LEU A 90 -5.49 2.03 -4.00
N SER A 91 -5.62 3.18 -4.67
CA SER A 91 -6.33 3.33 -5.93
C SER A 91 -5.50 2.90 -7.15
N THR A 92 -4.22 2.55 -6.99
CA THR A 92 -3.38 2.12 -8.13
C THR A 92 -3.68 0.68 -8.60
N VAL A 93 -4.73 0.04 -8.08
CA VAL A 93 -5.19 -1.25 -8.61
C VAL A 93 -6.11 -0.95 -9.79
N GLU A 94 -5.57 -1.01 -11.00
CA GLU A 94 -6.41 -1.14 -12.19
C GLU A 94 -7.17 -2.47 -12.08
N VAL A 95 -8.49 -2.37 -12.05
CA VAL A 95 -9.41 -3.49 -12.21
C VAL A 95 -9.24 -3.99 -13.64
N THR A 96 -8.51 -5.08 -13.83
CA THR A 96 -8.64 -5.88 -15.05
C THR A 96 -10.02 -6.55 -15.01
N ASN A 97 -10.91 -6.11 -15.90
CA ASN A 97 -12.11 -6.86 -16.31
C ASN A 97 -11.73 -8.16 -17.02
#